data_AF-A0A560W7L5-F1
#
_entry.id   AF-A0A560W7L5-F1
#
_cell.length_a   1.000
_cell.length_b   1.000
_cell.length_c   1.000
_cell.angle_alpha   90.00
_cell.angle_beta   90.00
_cell.angle_gamma   90.00
#
_symmetry.space_group_name_H-M   'P 1'
#
loop_
_entity.id
_entity.type
_entity.pdbx_description
1 polymer ?
#
loop_
_entity_poly.entity_id
_entity_poly.type
_entity_poly.pdbx_seq_one_letter_code
_entity_poly.pdbx_strand_id
1 'polypeptide(L)'
;MDAESRLVVATARPVPGNTADAKAWRDSGLAVHCEGVRVLGDGAYINTGLIVPHRKRPGRPLLAGEEEDNAQHHKVRARVEHTFSRMKNYKILRDCRQHGDGLHHAVQAVARMHNLAFAA
;
A
#
# COMPACT_ATOMS: atom_id res chain seq x y z
N MET A 1 -3.99 -0.19 -4.51
CA MET A 1 -3.54 0.09 -5.89
C MET A 1 -3.56 -1.23 -6.63
N ASP A 2 -4.06 -1.25 -7.86
CA ASP A 2 -3.93 -2.42 -8.70
C ASP A 2 -2.50 -2.48 -9.26
N ALA A 3 -1.81 -3.61 -9.07
CA ALA A 3 -0.39 -3.71 -9.38
C ALA A 3 -0.10 -3.80 -10.89
N GLU A 4 -1.05 -4.29 -11.68
CA GLU A 4 -0.88 -4.41 -13.13
C GLU A 4 -1.13 -3.07 -13.83
N SER A 5 -2.32 -2.49 -13.64
CA SER A 5 -2.69 -1.19 -14.21
C SER A 5 -1.99 -0.01 -13.53
N ARG A 6 -1.46 -0.20 -12.32
CA ARG A 6 -0.86 0.85 -11.48
C ARG A 6 -1.84 1.96 -11.09
N LEU A 7 -3.14 1.70 -11.19
CA LEU A 7 -4.19 2.64 -10.81
C LEU A 7 -4.50 2.55 -9.30
N VAL A 8 -4.76 3.69 -8.69
CA VAL A 8 -5.23 3.76 -7.31
C VAL A 8 -6.72 3.40 -7.28
N VAL A 9 -7.04 2.30 -6.60
CA VAL A 9 -8.42 1.78 -6.46
C VAL A 9 -9.16 2.45 -5.31
N ALA A 10 -8.51 2.59 -4.15
CA ALA A 10 -9.10 3.17 -2.96
C ALA A 10 -8.03 3.81 -2.06
N THR A 11 -8.45 4.77 -1.24
CA THR A 11 -7.62 5.49 -0.26
C THR A 11 -8.41 5.68 1.03
N ALA A 12 -7.76 5.53 2.18
CA ALA A 12 -8.41 5.71 3.48
C ALA A 12 -8.12 7.10 4.09
N ARG A 13 -8.85 7.43 5.16
CA ARG A 13 -8.48 8.56 6.02
C ARG A 13 -7.19 8.24 6.79
N PRO A 14 -6.31 9.23 6.99
CA PRO A 14 -5.10 9.04 7.79
C PRO A 14 -5.50 8.71 9.23
N VAL A 15 -4.76 7.80 9.85
CA VAL A 15 -4.93 7.46 11.27
C VAL A 15 -4.01 8.31 12.14
N PRO A 16 -4.43 8.72 13.35
CA PRO A 16 -3.59 9.52 14.24
C PRO A 16 -2.32 8.80 14.70
N GLY A 17 -1.25 9.58 14.92
CA GLY A 17 -0.07 9.17 15.68
C GLY A 17 0.71 7.98 15.10
N ASN A 18 1.31 7.19 16.00
CA ASN A 18 2.11 6.01 15.68
C ASN A 18 1.24 4.73 15.65
N THR A 19 0.13 4.78 14.92
CA THR A 19 -0.75 3.61 14.77
C THR A 19 -0.08 2.58 13.87
N ALA A 20 0.00 1.33 14.33
CA ALA A 20 0.56 0.24 13.52
C ALA A 20 -0.23 0.06 12.22
N ASP A 21 0.46 -0.17 11.11
CA ASP A 21 -0.13 -0.30 9.76
C ASP A 21 -1.24 -1.37 9.71
N ALA A 22 -1.02 -2.51 10.37
CA ALA A 22 -2.04 -3.57 10.48
C ALA A 22 -3.33 -3.10 11.17
N LYS A 23 -3.24 -2.21 12.17
CA LYS A 23 -4.42 -1.61 12.81
C LYS A 23 -5.07 -0.58 11.89
N ALA A 24 -4.27 0.28 11.27
CA ALA A 24 -4.75 1.25 10.30
C ALA A 24 -5.54 0.58 9.16
N TRP A 25 -5.04 -0.55 8.64
CA TRP A 25 -5.73 -1.36 7.65
C TRP A 25 -7.10 -1.84 8.13
N ARG A 26 -7.18 -2.46 9.31
CA ARG A 26 -8.45 -2.99 9.85
C ARG A 26 -9.48 -1.88 10.07
N ASP A 27 -9.03 -0.73 10.57
CA ASP A 27 -9.91 0.39 10.88
C ASP A 27 -10.32 1.19 9.63
N SER A 28 -9.61 1.02 8.51
CA SER A 28 -9.78 1.85 7.31
C SER A 28 -11.04 1.58 6.51
N GLY A 29 -11.67 0.41 6.67
CA GLY A 29 -12.76 -0.06 5.80
C GLY A 29 -12.34 -0.44 4.39
N LEU A 30 -11.04 -0.33 4.03
CA LEU A 30 -10.55 -0.62 2.67
C LEU A 30 -10.75 -2.07 2.24
N ALA A 31 -10.85 -3.00 3.18
CA ALA A 31 -11.06 -4.42 2.90
C ALA A 31 -12.33 -4.67 2.07
N VAL A 32 -13.38 -3.84 2.22
CA VAL A 32 -14.62 -3.94 1.43
C VAL A 32 -14.36 -3.73 -0.07
N HIS A 33 -13.41 -2.87 -0.43
CA HIS A 33 -13.03 -2.63 -1.83
C HIS A 33 -12.14 -3.73 -2.42
N CYS A 34 -11.77 -4.72 -1.60
CA CYS A 34 -10.87 -5.80 -1.98
C CYS A 34 -11.51 -7.19 -1.88
N GLU A 35 -12.83 -7.25 -1.77
CA GLU A 35 -13.53 -8.53 -1.75
C GLU A 35 -13.31 -9.31 -3.05
N GLY A 36 -12.97 -10.60 -2.93
CA GLY A 36 -12.73 -11.47 -4.08
C GLY A 36 -11.41 -11.26 -4.83
N VAL A 37 -10.55 -10.31 -4.40
CA VAL A 37 -9.25 -10.07 -5.02
C VAL A 37 -8.08 -10.39 -4.09
N ARG A 38 -6.95 -10.79 -4.68
CA ARG A 38 -5.72 -11.02 -3.92
C ARG A 38 -5.09 -9.69 -3.57
N VAL A 39 -4.90 -9.44 -2.28
CA VAL A 39 -4.29 -8.20 -1.78
C VAL A 39 -2.94 -8.52 -1.16
N LEU A 40 -1.90 -7.83 -1.64
CA LEU A 40 -0.56 -7.92 -1.10
C LEU A 40 -0.33 -6.82 -0.07
N GLY A 41 0.31 -7.18 1.04
CA GLY A 41 0.81 -6.25 2.05
C GLY A 41 2.31 -6.45 2.26
N ASP A 42 2.98 -5.46 2.84
CA ASP A 42 4.33 -5.67 3.35
C ASP A 42 4.32 -6.43 4.70
N GLY A 43 5.50 -6.69 5.27
CA GLY A 43 5.63 -7.44 6.51
C GLY A 43 4.99 -6.78 7.75
N ALA A 44 4.68 -5.48 7.72
CA ALA A 44 4.00 -4.78 8.80
C ALA A 44 2.50 -5.14 8.88
N TYR A 45 1.93 -5.71 7.81
CA TYR A 45 0.54 -6.14 7.74
C TYR A 45 0.32 -7.61 8.14
N ILE A 46 1.24 -8.23 8.88
CA ILE A 46 1.03 -9.58 9.42
C ILE A 46 -0.28 -9.66 10.23
N ASN A 47 -0.97 -10.81 10.17
CA ASN A 47 -2.25 -11.08 10.85
C ASN A 47 -3.43 -10.21 10.37
N THR A 48 -3.43 -9.75 9.12
CA THR A 48 -4.53 -8.97 8.52
C THR A 48 -5.32 -9.70 7.43
N GLY A 49 -4.90 -10.93 7.08
CA GLY A 49 -5.44 -11.69 5.94
C GLY A 49 -4.82 -11.33 4.59
N LEU A 50 -3.92 -10.34 4.55
CA LEU A 50 -3.17 -9.98 3.36
C LEU A 50 -2.07 -11.00 3.04
N ILE A 51 -1.73 -11.13 1.76
CA ILE A 51 -0.56 -11.89 1.30
C ILE A 51 0.68 -11.05 1.61
N VAL A 52 1.43 -11.46 2.62
CA VAL A 52 2.65 -10.80 3.10
C VAL A 52 3.86 -11.68 2.84
N PRO A 53 5.07 -11.11 2.66
CA PRO A 53 6.27 -11.90 2.42
C PRO A 53 6.58 -12.82 3.62
N HIS A 54 7.12 -14.00 3.33
CA HIS A 54 7.61 -14.95 4.32
C HIS A 54 8.73 -14.32 5.15
N ARG A 55 8.54 -14.29 6.47
CA ARG A 55 9.52 -13.75 7.40
C ARG A 55 10.51 -14.82 7.82
N LYS A 56 11.81 -14.55 7.62
CA LYS A 56 12.90 -15.36 8.16
C LYS A 56 12.82 -15.41 9.69
N ARG A 57 12.83 -16.61 10.26
CA ARG A 57 12.83 -16.82 11.71
C ARG A 57 14.28 -17.02 12.21
N PRO A 58 14.61 -16.62 13.45
CA PRO A 58 15.92 -16.90 14.01
C PRO A 58 16.24 -18.40 13.93
N GLY A 59 17.44 -18.75 13.43
CA GLY A 59 17.89 -20.14 13.29
C GLY A 59 17.20 -20.96 12.18
N ARG A 60 16.24 -20.40 11.43
CA ARG A 60 15.58 -21.10 10.32
C ARG A 60 15.69 -20.29 9.02
N PRO A 61 16.47 -20.76 8.03
CA PRO A 61 16.46 -20.16 6.70
C PRO A 61 15.08 -20.32 6.06
N LEU A 62 14.79 -19.47 5.08
CA LEU A 62 13.60 -19.66 4.24
C LEU A 62 13.81 -20.91 3.38
N LEU A 63 12.73 -21.63 3.11
CA LEU A 63 12.73 -22.69 2.12
C LEU A 63 12.85 -22.08 0.71
N ALA A 64 13.41 -22.81 -0.25
CA ALA A 64 13.57 -22.31 -1.63
C ALA A 64 12.25 -21.80 -2.25
N GLY A 65 11.12 -22.45 -1.96
CA GLY A 65 9.81 -21.97 -2.39
C GLY A 65 9.40 -20.65 -1.72
N GLU A 66 9.69 -20.48 -0.43
CA GLU A 66 9.40 -19.22 0.30
C GLU A 66 10.29 -18.06 -0.21
N GLU A 67 11.51 -18.37 -0.65
CA GLU A 67 12.40 -17.38 -1.28
C GLU A 67 11.89 -16.95 -2.65
N GLU A 68 11.44 -17.90 -3.49
CA GLU A 68 10.85 -17.58 -4.79
C GLU A 68 9.56 -16.77 -4.64
N ASP A 69 8.66 -17.17 -3.73
CA ASP A 69 7.44 -16.42 -3.43
C ASP A 69 7.75 -14.99 -2.97
N ASN A 70 8.75 -14.81 -2.11
CA ASN A 70 9.23 -13.50 -1.70
C ASN A 70 9.81 -12.70 -2.87
N ALA A 71 10.57 -13.34 -3.77
CA ALA A 71 11.12 -12.67 -4.94
C ALA A 71 10.01 -12.13 -5.86
N GLN A 72 8.94 -12.90 -6.08
CA GLN A 72 7.79 -12.45 -6.84
C GLN A 72 7.02 -11.33 -6.11
N HIS A 73 6.82 -11.46 -4.80
CA HIS A 73 6.22 -10.42 -3.96
C HIS A 73 7.00 -9.10 -4.05
N HIS A 74 8.34 -9.17 -3.96
CA HIS A 74 9.23 -8.00 -4.08
C HIS A 74 9.15 -7.33 -5.45
N LYS A 75 9.02 -8.08 -6.55
CA LYS A 75 8.82 -7.49 -7.90
C LYS A 75 7.53 -6.66 -7.95
N VAL A 76 6.44 -7.19 -7.41
CA VAL A 76 5.16 -6.48 -7.35
C VAL A 76 5.26 -5.23 -6.48
N ARG A 77 5.86 -5.36 -5.28
CA ARG A 77 6.10 -4.24 -4.37
C ARG A 77 6.93 -3.13 -5.00
N ALA A 78 8.04 -3.46 -5.65
CA ALA A 78 8.91 -2.47 -6.30
C ALA A 78 8.15 -1.62 -7.32
N ARG A 79 7.24 -2.24 -8.08
CA ARG A 79 6.38 -1.53 -9.03
C ARG A 79 5.42 -0.55 -8.33
N VAL A 80 4.76 -1.00 -7.26
CA VAL A 80 3.85 -0.16 -6.46
C VAL A 80 4.60 0.99 -5.77
N GLU A 81 5.76 0.70 -5.18
CA GLU A 81 6.62 1.69 -4.51
C GLU A 81 7.14 2.75 -5.49
N HIS A 82 7.46 2.37 -6.73
CA HIS A 82 7.83 3.32 -7.78
C HIS A 82 6.66 4.26 -8.12
N THR A 83 5.45 3.72 -8.30
CA THR A 83 4.25 4.54 -8.52
C THR A 83 4.00 5.48 -7.34
N PHE A 84 4.07 4.97 -6.10
CA PHE A 84 3.92 5.79 -4.90
C PHE A 84 4.97 6.90 -4.80
N SER A 85 6.22 6.63 -5.19
CA SER A 85 7.29 7.62 -5.19
C SER A 85 6.99 8.77 -6.16
N ARG A 86 6.42 8.48 -7.33
CA ARG A 86 5.95 9.53 -8.27
C ARG A 86 4.83 10.37 -7.67
N MET A 87 3.84 9.74 -7.03
CA MET A 87 2.76 10.46 -6.35
C MET A 87 3.26 11.32 -5.18
N LYS A 88 4.32 10.91 -4.47
CA LYS A 88 4.91 11.69 -3.38
C LYS A 88 5.62 12.97 -3.83
N ASN A 89 5.89 13.15 -5.13
CA ASN A 89 6.52 14.36 -5.66
C ASN A 89 5.57 15.56 -5.74
N TYR A 90 4.25 15.34 -5.61
CA TYR A 90 3.28 16.44 -5.64
C TYR A 90 3.39 17.27 -4.36
N LYS A 91 3.70 18.57 -4.52
CA LYS A 91 3.90 19.52 -3.41
C LYS A 91 2.73 19.53 -2.42
N ILE A 92 1.50 19.37 -2.91
CA ILE A 92 0.30 19.38 -2.07
C ILE A 92 0.31 18.31 -0.97
N LEU A 93 0.90 17.13 -1.21
CA LEU A 93 1.01 16.10 -0.16
C LEU A 93 1.95 16.54 0.98
N ARG A 94 3.01 17.28 0.65
CA ARG A 94 3.92 17.86 1.65
C ARG A 94 3.22 18.94 2.45
N ASP A 95 2.53 19.85 1.76
CA ASP A 95 1.86 20.99 2.36
C ASP A 95 0.72 20.52 3.29
N CYS A 96 0.01 19.45 2.94
CA CYS A 96 -1.09 18.91 3.74
C CYS A 96 -0.68 17.89 4.83
N ARG A 97 0.62 17.50 4.94
CA ARG A 97 1.08 16.39 5.80
C ARG A 97 0.69 16.51 7.28
N GLN A 98 0.55 17.72 7.80
CA GLN A 98 0.21 18.00 9.21
C GLN A 98 -1.21 18.55 9.40
N HIS A 99 -2.02 18.61 8.34
CA HIS A 99 -3.28 19.35 8.32
C HIS A 99 -4.51 18.46 8.48
N GLY A 100 -4.52 17.52 9.44
CA GLY A 100 -5.69 16.67 9.73
C GLY A 100 -6.33 16.08 8.46
N ASP A 101 -7.62 16.40 8.24
CA ASP A 101 -8.38 15.96 7.06
C ASP A 101 -7.85 16.49 5.72
N GLY A 102 -7.05 17.56 5.71
CA GLY A 102 -6.41 18.08 4.51
C GLY A 102 -5.52 17.04 3.81
N LEU A 103 -4.86 16.16 4.56
CA LEU A 103 -4.09 15.07 3.97
C LEU A 103 -4.97 14.06 3.25
N HIS A 104 -6.16 13.76 3.78
CA HIS A 104 -7.10 12.83 3.15
C HIS A 104 -7.52 13.34 1.76
N HIS A 105 -7.93 14.61 1.68
CA HIS A 105 -8.33 15.22 0.41
C HIS A 105 -7.17 15.36 -0.58
N ALA A 106 -5.98 15.71 -0.10
CA ALA A 106 -4.79 15.79 -0.93
C ALA A 106 -4.42 14.42 -1.54
N VAL A 107 -4.49 13.36 -0.74
CA VAL A 107 -4.26 11.98 -1.22
C VAL A 107 -5.28 11.58 -2.28
N GLN A 108 -6.57 11.86 -2.07
CA GLN A 108 -7.62 11.59 -3.07
C GLN A 108 -7.40 12.38 -4.37
N ALA A 109 -7.06 13.67 -4.27
CA ALA A 109 -6.80 14.50 -5.43
C ALA A 109 -5.59 14.00 -6.24
N VAL A 110 -4.48 13.67 -5.57
CA VAL A 110 -3.27 13.13 -6.21
C VAL A 110 -3.55 11.77 -6.83
N ALA A 111 -4.26 10.87 -6.14
CA ALA A 111 -4.67 9.59 -6.68
C ALA A 111 -5.50 9.74 -7.96
N ARG A 112 -6.46 10.69 -7.97
CA ARG A 112 -7.28 10.96 -9.15
C ARG A 112 -6.47 11.53 -10.31
N MET A 113 -5.59 12.50 -10.06
CA MET A 113 -4.70 13.04 -11.08
C MET A 113 -3.77 11.97 -11.66
N HIS A 114 -3.21 11.12 -10.80
CA HIS A 114 -2.39 9.98 -11.23
C HIS A 114 -3.16 9.03 -12.14
N ASN A 115 -4.38 8.64 -11.75
CA ASN A 115 -5.21 7.76 -12.57
C ASN A 115 -5.55 8.38 -13.93
N LEU A 116 -5.88 9.67 -13.98
CA LEU A 116 -6.16 10.38 -15.24
C LEU A 116 -4.93 10.43 -16.16
N ALA A 117 -3.73 10.65 -15.59
CA ALA A 117 -2.49 10.70 -16.35
C ALA A 117 -2.05 9.33 -16.90
N PHE A 118 -2.51 8.22 -16.33
CA PHE A 118 -2.24 6.85 -16.79
C PHE A 118 -3.34 6.29 -17.71
N ALA A 119 -4.53 6.90 -17.71
CA ALA A 119 -5.66 6.52 -18.57
C ALA A 119 -5.72 7.30 -19.89
N ALA A 120 -4.85 8.31 -20.06
CA ALA A 120 -4.66 9.09 -21.28
C ALA A 120 -3.49 8.51 -22.11
#